data_AF-A0A9P5YM84-F1
#
_entry.id   AF-A0A9P5YM84-F1
#
_cell.length_a   1.000
_cell.length_b   1.000
_cell.length_c   1.000
_cell.angle_alpha   90.00
_cell.angle_beta   90.00
_cell.angle_gamma   90.00
#
_symmetry.space_group_name_H-M   'P 1'
#
loop_
_entity.id
_entity.type
_entity.pdbx_description
1 polymer ?
#
loop_
_entity_poly.entity_id
_entity_poly.type
_entity_poly.pdbx_seq_one_letter_code
_entity_poly.pdbx_strand_id
1 'polypeptide(L)'
;MEIDSFPNSGQLYRNAFDLPNSASELLKLIKEHPTHPAIVELVVIYAIVAEKNAIRAEALASTMLQVRDASDAPTIGDYTIAEIFYRELASLHRRALEVDDIEPLTPSNFFLTSSLLSALSFKYDLTSCSDQYAVILDALDSDPLSNTAEVLNTGACIQLLTAGTEIIR
;
A
#
# COMPACT_ATOMS: atom_id res chain seq x y z
N MET A 1 14.58 -12.06 12.12
CA MET A 1 15.56 -12.19 11.02
C MET A 1 14.74 -12.06 9.76
N GLU A 2 14.77 -10.89 9.10
CA GLU A 2 14.14 -10.73 7.79
C GLU A 2 14.83 -11.73 6.85
N ILE A 3 14.06 -12.67 6.33
CA ILE A 3 14.56 -13.60 5.33
C ILE A 3 14.35 -12.90 4.00
N ASP A 4 15.44 -12.44 3.42
CA ASP A 4 15.49 -11.92 2.06
C ASP A 4 14.85 -12.94 1.10
N SER A 5 13.94 -12.49 0.23
CA SER A 5 13.33 -13.34 -0.81
C SER A 5 14.35 -13.80 -1.85
N PHE A 6 15.42 -13.01 -2.04
CA PHE A 6 16.63 -13.32 -2.82
C PHE A 6 17.78 -12.45 -2.30
N PRO A 7 19.06 -12.78 -2.53
CA PRO A 7 20.18 -12.11 -1.86
C PRO A 7 20.13 -10.57 -1.94
N ASN A 8 19.99 -9.90 -0.79
CA ASN A 8 19.92 -8.44 -0.63
C ASN A 8 18.64 -7.79 -1.22
N SER A 9 17.58 -8.55 -1.43
CA SER A 9 16.30 -8.09 -2.01
C SER A 9 15.77 -6.82 -1.35
N GLY A 10 15.72 -6.76 -0.02
CA GLY A 10 15.24 -5.59 0.70
C GLY A 10 16.03 -4.31 0.41
N GLN A 11 17.36 -4.39 0.31
CA GLN A 11 18.19 -3.23 -0.05
C GLN A 11 18.02 -2.85 -1.52
N LEU A 12 17.94 -3.84 -2.41
CA LEU A 12 17.75 -3.62 -3.84
C LEU A 12 16.41 -2.92 -4.13
N TYR A 13 15.32 -3.34 -3.47
CA TYR A 13 14.02 -2.68 -3.60
C TYR A 13 14.05 -1.25 -3.06
N ARG A 14 14.66 -1.00 -1.90
CA ARG A 14 14.80 0.37 -1.36
C ARG A 14 15.56 1.27 -2.34
N ASN A 15 16.69 0.79 -2.87
CA ASN A 15 17.47 1.52 -3.86
C ASN A 15 16.65 1.81 -5.13
N ALA A 16 15.89 0.83 -5.62
CA ALA A 16 15.05 1.00 -6.81
C ALA A 16 13.97 2.07 -6.62
N PHE A 17 13.34 2.13 -5.43
CA PHE A 17 12.37 3.19 -5.11
C PHE A 17 12.98 4.60 -5.07
N ASP A 18 14.29 4.74 -4.89
CA ASP A 18 14.95 6.06 -4.86
C ASP A 18 15.39 6.55 -6.25
N LEU A 19 15.29 5.71 -7.29
CA LEU A 19 15.67 6.06 -8.65
C LEU A 19 14.56 6.82 -9.39
N PRO A 20 14.89 7.73 -10.34
CA PRO A 20 13.88 8.40 -11.16
C PRO A 20 13.02 7.46 -12.03
N ASN A 21 13.55 6.29 -12.38
CA ASN A 21 12.92 5.27 -13.22
C ASN A 21 12.48 4.03 -12.41
N SER A 22 12.06 4.21 -11.16
CA SER A 22 11.78 3.12 -10.20
C SER A 22 10.99 1.96 -10.79
N ALA A 23 9.91 2.20 -11.53
CA ALA A 23 9.06 1.14 -12.06
C ALA A 23 9.83 0.17 -12.97
N SER A 24 10.73 0.69 -13.82
CA SER A 24 11.55 -0.14 -14.72
C SER A 24 12.54 -1.00 -13.94
N GLU A 25 13.16 -0.44 -12.90
CA GLU A 25 14.16 -1.16 -12.09
C GLU A 25 13.51 -2.22 -11.20
N LEU A 26 12.37 -1.89 -10.58
CA LEU A 26 11.57 -2.84 -9.82
C LEU A 26 11.12 -4.01 -10.71
N LEU A 27 10.63 -3.71 -11.91
CA LEU A 27 10.21 -4.72 -12.87
C LEU A 27 11.38 -5.62 -13.32
N LYS A 28 12.58 -5.05 -13.49
CA LYS A 28 13.79 -5.82 -13.78
C LYS A 28 14.10 -6.81 -12.65
N LEU A 29 14.09 -6.36 -11.40
CA LEU A 29 14.31 -7.23 -10.23
C LEU A 29 13.29 -8.36 -10.15
N ILE A 30 12.01 -8.06 -10.43
CA ILE A 30 10.95 -9.07 -10.47
C ILE A 30 11.18 -10.10 -11.59
N LYS A 31 11.63 -9.67 -12.77
CA LYS A 31 11.93 -10.58 -13.88
C LYS A 31 13.13 -11.49 -13.59
N GLU A 32 14.11 -10.98 -12.86
CA GLU A 32 15.27 -11.78 -12.40
C GLU A 32 14.88 -12.78 -11.31
N HIS A 33 13.87 -12.45 -10.50
CA HIS A 33 13.40 -13.27 -9.37
C HIS A 33 11.87 -13.39 -9.32
N PRO A 34 11.21 -14.05 -10.30
CA PRO A 34 9.76 -14.07 -10.45
C PRO A 34 9.11 -15.05 -9.47
N THR A 35 9.15 -14.73 -8.18
CA THR A 35 8.67 -15.58 -7.10
C THR A 35 7.68 -14.84 -6.22
N HIS A 36 6.72 -15.56 -5.64
CA HIS A 36 5.74 -14.96 -4.72
C HIS A 36 6.42 -14.25 -3.55
N PRO A 37 7.47 -14.81 -2.88
CA PRO A 37 8.18 -14.09 -1.83
C PRO A 37 8.79 -12.75 -2.27
N ALA A 38 9.30 -12.65 -3.50
CA ALA A 38 9.86 -11.40 -4.03
C ALA A 38 8.80 -10.30 -4.15
N ILE A 39 7.60 -10.64 -4.64
CA ILE A 39 6.48 -9.70 -4.74
C ILE A 39 5.97 -9.29 -3.35
N VAL A 40 5.88 -10.23 -2.41
CA VAL A 40 5.49 -9.94 -1.02
C VAL A 40 6.47 -8.95 -0.38
N GLU A 41 7.77 -9.20 -0.53
CA GLU A 41 8.80 -8.31 0.02
C GLU A 41 8.75 -6.93 -0.63
N LEU A 42 8.52 -6.83 -1.95
CA LEU A 42 8.28 -5.54 -2.61
C LEU A 42 7.14 -4.74 -1.96
N VAL A 43 5.99 -5.38 -1.68
CA VAL A 43 4.84 -4.73 -1.02
C VAL A 43 5.21 -4.25 0.38
N VAL A 44 5.97 -5.05 1.15
CA VAL A 44 6.45 -4.66 2.49
C VAL A 44 7.40 -3.47 2.40
N ILE A 45 8.36 -3.49 1.48
CA ILE A 45 9.33 -2.40 1.31
C ILE A 45 8.62 -1.12 0.84
N TYR A 46 7.64 -1.21 -0.06
CA TYR A 46 6.79 -0.10 -0.46
C TYR A 46 6.16 0.60 0.76
N ALA A 47 5.53 -0.17 1.65
CA ALA A 47 4.91 0.37 2.85
C ALA A 47 5.94 1.05 3.78
N ILE A 48 7.09 0.42 4.01
CA ILE A 48 8.17 0.97 4.85
C ILE A 48 8.71 2.29 4.27
N VAL A 49 8.90 2.37 2.95
CA VAL A 49 9.42 3.59 2.30
C VAL A 49 8.38 4.70 2.35
N ALA A 50 7.11 4.39 2.15
CA ALA A 50 6.02 5.36 2.26
C ALA A 50 5.85 5.88 3.69
N GLU A 51 6.00 5.03 4.70
CA GLU A 51 5.96 5.42 6.11
C GLU A 51 7.09 6.39 6.48
N LYS A 52 8.30 6.12 6.00
CA LYS A 52 9.46 6.97 6.26
C LYS A 52 9.36 8.34 5.57
N ASN A 53 8.59 8.46 4.49
CA ASN A 53 8.42 9.71 3.77
C ASN A 53 7.04 9.79 3.10
N ALA A 54 6.04 10.16 3.88
CA ALA A 54 4.64 10.23 3.45
C ALA A 54 4.41 11.18 2.25
N ILE A 55 5.24 12.20 2.05
CA ILE A 55 5.16 13.11 0.89
C ILE A 55 5.35 12.35 -0.43
N ARG A 56 6.10 11.24 -0.41
CA ARG A 56 6.34 10.41 -1.59
C ARG A 56 5.28 9.35 -1.83
N ALA A 57 4.30 9.17 -0.93
CA ALA A 57 3.36 8.05 -0.97
C ALA A 57 2.60 7.96 -2.30
N GLU A 58 2.14 9.10 -2.85
CA GLU A 58 1.44 9.12 -4.14
C GLU A 58 2.35 8.69 -5.31
N ALA A 59 3.58 9.19 -5.37
CA ALA A 59 4.55 8.82 -6.40
C ALA A 59 4.93 7.33 -6.30
N LEU A 60 5.06 6.80 -5.08
CA LEU A 60 5.34 5.39 -4.84
C LEU A 60 4.15 4.50 -5.26
N ALA A 61 2.91 4.91 -4.96
CA ALA A 61 1.72 4.18 -5.39
C ALA A 61 1.59 4.16 -6.92
N SER A 62 1.84 5.29 -7.58
CA SER A 62 1.92 5.38 -9.05
C SER A 62 3.01 4.48 -9.64
N THR A 63 4.13 4.33 -8.93
CA THR A 63 5.20 3.39 -9.33
C THR A 63 4.74 1.95 -9.24
N MET A 64 4.07 1.55 -8.15
CA MET A 64 3.52 0.20 -7.99
C MET A 64 2.48 -0.11 -9.08
N LEU A 65 1.64 0.87 -9.45
CA LEU A 65 0.70 0.77 -10.56
C LEU A 65 1.40 0.46 -11.89
N GLN A 66 2.47 1.19 -12.21
CA GLN A 66 3.24 0.96 -13.44
C GLN A 66 3.88 -0.43 -13.48
N VAL A 67 4.33 -0.96 -12.33
CA VAL A 67 4.85 -2.34 -12.23
C VAL A 67 3.74 -3.37 -12.46
N ARG A 68 2.56 -3.13 -11.88
CA ARG A 68 1.37 -3.99 -12.04
C ARG A 68 0.92 -4.09 -13.50
N ASP A 69 0.84 -2.94 -14.18
CA ASP A 69 0.28 -2.81 -15.52
C ASP A 69 1.32 -2.94 -16.65
N ALA A 70 2.57 -3.23 -16.30
CA ALA A 70 3.62 -3.43 -17.30
C ALA A 70 3.23 -4.58 -18.24
N SER A 71 3.18 -4.31 -19.55
CA SER A 71 2.76 -5.28 -20.56
C SER A 71 3.65 -6.51 -20.64
N ASP A 72 4.88 -6.41 -20.13
CA ASP A 72 5.87 -7.48 -20.09
C ASP A 72 6.14 -7.98 -18.64
N ALA A 73 5.20 -7.74 -17.72
CA ALA A 73 5.23 -8.30 -16.38
C ALA A 73 5.18 -9.84 -16.40
N PRO A 74 6.05 -10.53 -15.64
CA PRO A 74 6.00 -11.98 -15.56
C PRO A 74 4.80 -12.48 -14.75
N THR A 75 4.34 -13.69 -15.07
CA THR A 75 3.47 -14.47 -14.18
C THR A 75 4.31 -15.12 -13.07
N ILE A 76 3.75 -15.20 -11.87
CA ILE A 76 4.40 -15.70 -10.66
C ILE A 76 3.67 -16.98 -10.23
N GLY A 77 4.10 -18.12 -10.76
CA GLY A 77 3.32 -19.36 -10.68
C GLY A 77 2.00 -19.20 -11.44
N ASP A 78 0.89 -19.46 -10.76
CA ASP A 78 -0.47 -19.34 -11.33
C ASP A 78 -1.09 -17.93 -11.15
N TYR A 79 -0.34 -16.99 -10.56
CA TYR A 79 -0.84 -15.65 -10.25
C TYR A 79 -0.16 -14.57 -11.09
N THR A 80 -0.92 -13.55 -11.43
CA THR A 80 -0.42 -12.26 -11.93
C THR A 80 0.12 -11.40 -10.79
N ILE A 81 0.95 -10.41 -11.11
CA ILE A 81 1.40 -9.41 -10.12
C ILE A 81 0.20 -8.68 -9.49
N ALA A 82 -0.82 -8.38 -10.30
CA ALA A 82 -2.05 -7.75 -9.82
C ALA A 82 -2.74 -8.57 -8.73
N GLU A 83 -2.95 -9.87 -8.95
CA GLU A 83 -3.57 -10.76 -7.96
C GLU A 83 -2.79 -10.85 -6.65
N ILE A 84 -1.47 -10.83 -6.72
CA ILE A 84 -0.62 -10.83 -5.53
C ILE A 84 -0.71 -9.49 -4.81
N PHE A 85 -0.60 -8.36 -5.53
CA PHE A 85 -0.77 -7.02 -4.95
C PHE A 85 -2.12 -6.88 -4.25
N TYR A 86 -3.21 -7.34 -4.87
CA TYR A 86 -4.54 -7.32 -4.28
C TYR A 86 -4.58 -8.03 -2.92
N ARG A 87 -4.01 -9.24 -2.84
CA ARG A 87 -4.00 -10.03 -1.59
C ARG A 87 -3.10 -9.43 -0.52
N GLU A 88 -1.88 -9.03 -0.89
CA GLU A 88 -0.87 -8.60 0.06
C GLU A 88 -1.13 -7.18 0.59
N LEU A 89 -1.56 -6.25 -0.26
CA LEU A 89 -1.99 -4.92 0.21
C LEU A 89 -3.24 -5.04 1.08
N ALA A 90 -4.17 -5.94 0.75
CA ALA A 90 -5.33 -6.18 1.60
C ALA A 90 -4.97 -6.74 2.98
N SER A 91 -4.02 -7.67 3.04
CA SER A 91 -3.47 -8.20 4.28
C SER A 91 -2.77 -7.11 5.09
N LEU A 92 -1.97 -6.26 4.43
CA LEU A 92 -1.25 -5.16 5.06
C LEU A 92 -2.20 -4.13 5.68
N HIS A 93 -3.24 -3.73 4.96
CA HIS A 93 -4.27 -2.83 5.50
C HIS A 93 -5.02 -3.45 6.68
N ARG A 94 -5.36 -4.74 6.60
CA ARG A 94 -6.06 -5.44 7.69
C ARG A 94 -5.23 -5.48 8.97
N ARG A 95 -3.93 -5.80 8.88
CA ARG A 95 -3.03 -5.83 10.04
C ARG A 95 -2.89 -4.48 10.72
N ALA A 96 -3.01 -3.38 9.99
CA ALA A 96 -3.00 -2.04 10.57
C ALA A 96 -4.27 -1.71 11.37
N LEU A 97 -5.36 -2.46 11.14
CA LEU A 97 -6.65 -2.29 11.80
C LEU A 97 -6.87 -3.29 12.95
N GLU A 98 -6.26 -4.47 12.89
CA GLU A 98 -6.26 -5.51 13.95
C GLU A 98 -5.35 -5.16 15.14
N VAL A 99 -5.06 -3.89 15.40
CA VAL A 99 -4.35 -3.45 16.61
C VAL A 99 -5.30 -3.64 17.80
N ASP A 100 -5.37 -4.88 18.28
CA ASP A 100 -6.25 -5.41 19.33
C ASP A 100 -5.85 -4.99 20.75
N ASP A 101 -4.96 -4.01 20.90
CA ASP A 101 -4.61 -3.49 22.22
C ASP A 101 -5.59 -2.38 22.60
N ILE A 102 -6.26 -2.61 23.74
CA ILE A 102 -7.05 -1.66 24.53
C ILE A 102 -6.11 -0.60 25.13
N GLU A 103 -5.24 -0.02 24.30
CA GLU A 103 -4.57 1.22 24.57
C GLU A 103 -5.34 2.32 23.82
N PRO A 104 -5.57 3.49 24.43
CA PRO A 104 -6.15 4.61 23.71
C PRO A 104 -5.30 4.83 22.46
N LEU A 105 -5.94 4.73 21.28
CA LEU A 105 -5.38 5.03 19.96
C LEU A 105 -4.70 6.39 20.03
N THR A 106 -3.42 6.38 20.35
CA THR A 106 -2.57 7.56 20.38
C THR A 106 -2.06 7.69 18.95
N PRO A 107 -2.07 8.91 18.37
CA PRO A 107 -1.67 9.10 16.98
C PRO A 107 -0.27 8.55 16.76
N SER A 108 -0.18 7.39 16.12
CA SER A 108 1.08 6.79 15.72
C SER A 108 1.25 7.04 14.22
N ASN A 109 2.47 7.35 13.80
CA ASN A 109 2.78 7.57 12.38
C ASN A 109 2.39 6.37 11.50
N PHE A 110 2.32 5.17 12.09
CA PHE A 110 1.97 3.92 11.42
C PHE A 110 0.50 3.86 11.00
N PHE A 111 -0.44 4.23 11.88
CA PHE A 111 -1.87 4.21 11.57
C PHE A 111 -2.21 5.24 10.48
N LEU A 112 -1.71 6.48 10.59
CA LEU A 112 -1.89 7.52 9.58
C LEU A 112 -1.32 7.11 8.21
N THR A 113 -0.13 6.50 8.19
CA THR A 113 0.48 5.99 6.95
C THR A 113 -0.35 4.87 6.36
N SER A 114 -0.84 3.93 7.18
CA SER A 114 -1.66 2.81 6.73
C SER A 114 -2.98 3.29 6.11
N SER A 115 -3.61 4.30 6.70
CA SER A 115 -4.80 4.96 6.13
C SER A 115 -4.50 5.63 4.78
N LEU A 116 -3.37 6.33 4.66
CA LEU A 116 -2.93 6.95 3.41
C LEU A 116 -2.66 5.91 2.31
N LEU A 117 -1.93 4.83 2.64
CA LEU A 117 -1.65 3.73 1.72
C LEU A 117 -2.91 3.00 1.28
N SER A 118 -3.87 2.84 2.19
CA SER A 118 -5.19 2.28 1.88
C SER A 118 -5.92 3.15 0.86
N ALA A 119 -6.00 4.46 1.10
CA ALA A 119 -6.69 5.38 0.22
C ALA A 119 -6.03 5.49 -1.17
N LEU A 120 -4.70 5.46 -1.24
CA LEU A 120 -3.96 5.42 -2.50
C LEU A 120 -4.17 4.10 -3.25
N SER A 121 -4.24 2.98 -2.53
CA SER A 121 -4.53 1.68 -3.12
C SER A 121 -5.93 1.67 -3.76
N PHE A 122 -6.91 2.33 -3.15
CA PHE A 122 -8.22 2.54 -3.77
C PHE A 122 -8.17 3.47 -4.98
N LYS A 123 -7.49 4.64 -4.86
CA LYS A 123 -7.36 5.62 -5.96
C LYS A 123 -6.78 5.00 -7.24
N TYR A 124 -5.80 4.11 -7.08
CA TYR A 124 -5.09 3.48 -8.19
C TYR A 124 -5.58 2.05 -8.52
N ASP A 125 -6.70 1.63 -7.94
CA ASP A 125 -7.26 0.28 -8.09
C ASP A 125 -6.23 -0.83 -7.81
N LEU A 126 -5.33 -0.60 -6.85
CA LEU A 126 -4.34 -1.58 -6.39
C LEU A 126 -4.96 -2.62 -5.44
N THR A 127 -6.24 -2.44 -5.05
CA THR A 127 -7.07 -3.35 -4.22
C THR A 127 -8.56 -3.13 -4.54
N SER A 128 -9.35 -4.20 -4.56
CA SER A 128 -10.79 -4.18 -4.90
C SER A 128 -11.66 -4.97 -3.90
N CYS A 129 -11.27 -4.99 -2.63
CA CYS A 129 -11.97 -5.73 -1.58
C CYS A 129 -13.20 -4.95 -1.05
N SER A 130 -14.40 -5.52 -1.22
CA SER A 130 -15.66 -4.99 -0.66
C SER A 130 -15.63 -4.85 0.87
N ASP A 131 -14.88 -5.72 1.55
CA ASP A 131 -14.74 -5.67 3.01
C ASP A 131 -13.92 -4.44 3.46
N GLN A 132 -13.00 -3.95 2.63
CA GLN A 132 -12.27 -2.71 2.92
C GLN A 132 -13.14 -1.47 2.75
N TYR A 133 -14.08 -1.48 1.81
CA TYR A 133 -15.09 -0.42 1.68
C TYR A 133 -16.01 -0.40 2.90
N ALA A 134 -16.41 -1.58 3.40
CA ALA A 134 -17.22 -1.70 4.62
C ALA A 134 -16.49 -1.17 5.85
N VAL A 135 -15.20 -1.48 6.02
CA VAL A 135 -14.39 -0.97 7.13
C VAL A 135 -14.20 0.55 7.06
N ILE A 136 -13.96 1.11 5.87
CA ILE A 136 -13.85 2.56 5.69
C ILE A 136 -15.19 3.25 5.98
N LEU A 137 -16.31 2.69 5.53
CA LEU A 137 -17.64 3.23 5.83
C LEU A 137 -17.97 3.13 7.32
N ASP A 138 -17.66 2.02 7.98
CA ASP A 138 -17.87 1.82 9.42
C ASP A 138 -17.04 2.81 10.25
N ALA A 139 -15.80 3.08 9.82
CA ALA A 139 -14.96 4.12 10.40
C ALA A 139 -15.56 5.53 10.20
N LEU A 140 -16.21 5.79 9.06
CA LEU A 140 -16.87 7.08 8.77
C LEU A 140 -18.21 7.27 9.51
N ASP A 141 -18.90 6.18 9.87
CA ASP A 141 -20.20 6.17 10.57
C ASP A 141 -20.06 6.14 12.10
N SER A 142 -18.81 6.16 12.60
CA SER A 142 -18.48 6.17 14.02
C SER A 142 -18.85 7.52 14.69
N ASP A 143 -19.42 7.46 15.90
CA ASP A 143 -19.95 8.62 16.65
C ASP A 143 -18.89 9.75 16.78
N PRO A 144 -19.19 10.99 16.34
CA PRO A 144 -18.28 12.14 16.41
C PRO A 144 -17.92 12.60 17.83
N LEU A 145 -18.59 12.06 18.87
CA LEU A 145 -18.21 12.25 20.27
C LEU A 145 -17.16 11.23 20.76
N SER A 146 -16.87 10.19 19.95
CA SER A 146 -15.72 9.32 20.17
C SER A 146 -14.46 10.03 19.65
N ASN A 147 -13.52 10.25 20.55
CA ASN A 147 -12.39 11.15 20.39
C ASN A 147 -11.26 10.55 19.52
N THR A 148 -11.56 10.02 18.35
CA THR A 148 -10.52 9.48 17.45
C THR A 148 -10.27 10.49 16.34
N ALA A 149 -9.38 11.45 16.62
CA ALA A 149 -8.82 12.38 15.64
C ALA A 149 -8.32 11.67 14.35
N GLU A 150 -8.05 10.37 14.42
CA GLU A 150 -7.73 9.48 13.30
C GLU A 150 -8.89 9.18 12.35
N VAL A 151 -10.14 9.08 12.82
CA VAL A 151 -11.33 8.96 11.96
C VAL A 151 -11.50 10.24 11.15
N LEU A 152 -11.33 11.39 11.81
CA LEU A 152 -11.37 12.70 11.16
C LEU A 152 -10.19 12.90 10.19
N ASN A 153 -8.98 12.45 10.54
CA ASN A 153 -7.81 12.51 9.65
C ASN A 153 -7.93 11.56 8.47
N THR A 154 -8.45 10.34 8.67
CA THR A 154 -8.70 9.37 7.60
C THR A 154 -9.80 9.88 6.67
N GLY A 155 -10.89 10.41 7.23
CA GLY A 155 -11.93 11.10 6.48
C GLY A 155 -11.42 12.33 5.72
N ALA A 156 -10.51 13.11 6.30
CA ALA A 156 -9.86 14.24 5.64
C ALA A 156 -8.89 13.80 4.52
N CYS A 157 -8.15 12.70 4.70
CA CYS A 157 -7.31 12.11 3.65
C CYS A 157 -8.17 11.60 2.49
N ILE A 158 -9.28 10.94 2.77
CA ILE A 158 -10.26 10.48 1.77
C ILE A 158 -10.93 11.68 1.08
N GLN A 159 -11.32 12.73 1.83
CA GLN A 159 -11.88 13.96 1.27
C GLN A 159 -10.86 14.74 0.41
N LEU A 160 -9.60 14.83 0.80
CA LEU A 160 -8.54 15.43 -0.01
C LEU A 160 -8.31 14.67 -1.32
N LEU A 161 -8.35 13.34 -1.27
CA LEU A 161 -8.18 12.48 -2.45
C LEU A 161 -9.39 12.52 -3.38
N THR A 162 -10.61 12.61 -2.84
CA THR A 162 -11.87 12.70 -3.61
C THR A 162 -12.19 14.11 -4.11
N ALA A 163 -11.81 15.17 -3.38
CA ALA A 163 -12.01 16.56 -3.81
C ALA A 163 -10.98 17.02 -4.87
N GLY A 164 -9.82 16.34 -4.96
CA GLY A 164 -8.79 16.61 -5.96
C GLY A 164 -8.87 15.75 -7.23
N THR A 165 -9.80 14.78 -7.29
CA THR A 165 -9.98 13.92 -8.47
C THR A 165 -11.35 14.18 -9.10
N GLU A 166 -11.37 14.78 -10.29
CA GLU A 166 -12.40 14.36 -11.24
C GLU A 166 -12.19 12.86 -11.43
N ILE A 167 -13.10 12.05 -10.89
CA ILE A 167 -13.18 10.62 -11.18
C ILE A 167 -13.49 10.53 -12.67
N ILE A 168 -12.46 10.40 -13.50
CA ILE A 168 -12.62 10.10 -14.92
C ILE A 168 -13.18 8.68 -14.97
N ARG A 169 -14.50 8.61 -15.20
CA ARG A 169 -15.26 7.40 -15.48
C ARG A 169 -15.01 6.89 -16.89
#